data_AF-X1H0A5-F1
#
_entry.id   AF-X1H0A5-F1
#
_cell.length_a   1.000
_cell.length_b   1.000
_cell.length_c   1.000
_cell.angle_alpha   90.00
_cell.angle_beta   90.00
_cell.angle_gamma   90.00
#
_symmetry.space_group_name_H-M   'P 1'
#
loop_
_entity.id
_entity.type
_entity.pdbx_description
1 polymer ?
#
loop_
_entity_poly.entity_id
_entity_poly.type
_entity_poly.pdbx_seq_one_letter_code
_entity_poly.pdbx_strand_id
1 'polypeptide(L)' 'THIKDFKKSGEKIIPMVLGGGDVDLDSCLRALKEKGYRGYLSLEYEAEVDSKVGVEKSLKVLKESLQKTSS' A
#
# COMPACT_ATOMS: atom_id res chain seq x y z
N THR A 1 11.38 0.68 -1.71
CA THR A 1 10.71 0.78 -0.40
C THR A 1 9.58 -0.21 -0.36
N HIS A 2 9.18 -0.65 0.83
CA HIS A 2 8.12 -1.64 0.98
C HIS A 2 6.77 -0.93 1.09
N ILE A 3 5.78 -1.45 0.37
CA ILE A 3 4.40 -0.99 0.41
C ILE A 3 3.58 -2.11 1.05
N LYS A 4 2.96 -1.80 2.18
CA LYS A 4 2.13 -2.70 2.98
C LYS A 4 1.09 -1.85 3.71
N ASP A 5 0.01 -2.49 4.16
CA ASP A 5 -1.08 -1.79 4.84
C ASP A 5 -1.50 -2.57 6.08
N PHE A 6 -1.90 -1.83 7.11
CA PHE A 6 -2.33 -2.38 8.38
C PHE A 6 -3.45 -1.56 8.96
N LYS A 7 -4.31 -2.23 9.72
CA LYS A 7 -5.33 -1.60 10.55
C LYS A 7 -4.97 -1.76 12.02
N LYS A 8 -5.08 -0.66 12.78
CA LYS A 8 -4.97 -0.71 14.24
C LYS A 8 -6.35 -1.03 14.83
N SER A 9 -6.41 -2.05 15.67
CA SER A 9 -7.60 -2.42 16.44
C SER A 9 -7.22 -2.62 17.90
N GLY A 10 -7.45 -1.60 18.73
CA GLY A 10 -6.92 -1.53 20.08
C GLY A 10 -5.39 -1.55 20.09
N GLU A 11 -4.79 -2.52 20.76
CA GLU A 11 -3.33 -2.74 20.80
C GLU A 11 -2.81 -3.63 19.66
N LYS A 12 -3.71 -4.19 18.84
CA LYS A 12 -3.32 -5.08 17.73
C LYS A 12 -3.08 -4.30 16.44
N ILE A 13 -2.09 -4.74 15.69
CA ILE A 13 -1.82 -4.32 14.31
C ILE A 13 -2.18 -5.50 13.40
N ILE A 14 -3.17 -5.30 12.55
CA ILE A 14 -3.75 -6.34 11.70
C ILE A 14 -3.31 -6.06 10.26
N PRO A 15 -2.58 -6.96 9.58
CA PRO A 15 -2.20 -6.77 8.19
C PRO A 15 -3.42 -6.77 7.27
N MET A 16 -3.44 -5.85 6.30
CA MET A 16 -4.56 -5.65 5.39
C MET A 16 -4.12 -5.73 3.93
N VAL A 17 -5.06 -6.11 3.05
CA VAL A 17 -4.95 -5.80 1.62
C VAL A 17 -4.81 -4.29 1.46
N LEU A 18 -3.94 -3.81 0.57
CA LEU A 18 -3.72 -2.37 0.39
C LEU A 18 -5.04 -1.62 0.17
N GLY A 19 -5.21 -0.50 0.86
CA GLY A 19 -6.41 0.34 0.83
C GLY A 19 -7.51 -0.10 1.81
N GLY A 20 -7.29 -1.19 2.55
CA GLY A 20 -8.20 -1.67 3.59
C GLY A 20 -7.77 -1.33 5.02
N GLY A 21 -6.56 -0.82 5.21
CA GLY A 21 -6.03 -0.40 6.50
C GLY A 21 -6.04 1.10 6.70
N ASP A 22 -5.20 1.56 7.63
CA ASP A 22 -5.13 2.93 8.10
C ASP A 22 -3.98 3.72 7.44
N VAL A 23 -3.19 3.09 6.55
CA VAL A 23 -2.10 3.77 5.86
C VAL A 23 -2.66 4.66 4.74
N ASP A 24 -2.39 5.97 4.83
CA ASP A 24 -2.66 6.91 3.73
C ASP A 24 -1.63 6.75 2.60
N LEU A 25 -1.88 5.75 1.76
CA LEU A 25 -1.01 5.37 0.65
C LEU A 25 -0.77 6.53 -0.32
N ASP A 26 -1.80 7.31 -0.65
CA ASP A 26 -1.70 8.41 -1.62
C ASP A 26 -0.75 9.51 -1.11
N SER A 27 -0.84 9.87 0.18
CA SER A 27 0.07 10.85 0.78
C SER A 27 1.50 10.33 0.89
N CYS A 28 1.69 9.06 1.24
CA CYS A 28 3.03 8.45 1.24
C CYS A 28 3.68 8.47 -0.15
N LEU A 29 2.92 8.12 -1.21
CA LEU A 29 3.43 8.13 -2.57
C LEU A 29 3.75 9.55 -3.07
N ARG A 30 2.92 10.54 -2.74
CA ARG A 30 3.22 11.97 -3.02
C ARG A 30 4.52 12.40 -2.36
N ALA A 31 4.70 12.11 -1.07
CA ALA A 31 5.92 12.47 -0.34
C ALA A 31 7.17 11.83 -0.96
N LEU A 32 7.10 10.57 -1.38
CA LEU A 32 8.20 9.90 -2.09
C LEU A 32 8.52 10.58 -3.43
N LYS A 33 7.49 10.91 -4.23
CA LYS A 33 7.64 11.60 -5.52
C LYS A 33 8.27 13.00 -5.33
N GLU A 34 7.76 13.79 -4.39
CA GLU A 34 8.24 15.14 -4.08
C GLU A 34 9.70 15.17 -3.62
N LYS A 35 10.17 14.10 -2.95
CA LYS A 35 11.58 13.93 -2.57
C LYS A 35 12.45 13.32 -3.66
N GLY A 36 11.90 13.10 -4.85
CA GLY A 36 12.64 12.57 -6.00
C GLY A 36 13.02 11.10 -5.86
N TYR A 37 12.26 10.31 -5.11
CA TYR A 37 12.50 8.86 -5.00
C TYR A 37 12.33 8.17 -6.37
N ARG A 38 13.37 7.46 -6.83
CA ARG A 38 13.37 6.73 -8.12
C ARG A 38 13.59 5.22 -7.97
N GLY A 39 13.54 4.71 -6.74
CA GLY A 39 13.70 3.28 -6.46
C GLY A 39 12.41 2.48 -6.67
N TYR A 40 12.50 1.17 -6.47
CA TYR A 40 11.34 0.28 -6.60
C TYR A 40 10.31 0.46 -5.48
N LEU A 41 9.04 0.28 -5.82
CA LEU A 41 7.95 0.06 -4.86
C LEU A 41 7.69 -1.45 -4.80
N SER A 42 8.05 -2.08 -3.69
CA SER A 42 7.93 -3.52 -3.50
C SER A 42 6.70 -3.79 -2.63
N LEU A 43 5.69 -4.46 -3.18
CA LEU A 43 4.54 -4.91 -2.40
C LEU A 43 4.98 -6.01 -1.43
N GLU A 44 4.78 -5.78 -0.13
CA GLU A 44 4.97 -6.79 0.90
C GLU A 44 3.60 -7.15 1.49
N TYR A 45 3.17 -8.38 1.25
CA TYR A 45 1.81 -8.81 1.53
C TYR A 45 1.76 -9.81 2.69
N GLU A 46 1.05 -9.44 3.75
CA GLU A 46 1.03 -10.18 5.03
C GLU A 46 -0.41 -10.45 5.54
N ALA A 47 -1.43 -10.14 4.75
CA ALA A 47 -2.84 -10.30 5.16
C ALA A 47 -3.36 -11.74 5.01
N GLU A 48 -4.40 -12.07 5.79
CA GLU A 48 -4.97 -13.43 5.85
C GLU A 48 -5.67 -13.89 4.55
N VAL A 49 -6.05 -12.94 3.69
CA VAL A 49 -6.67 -13.28 2.39
C VAL A 49 -5.67 -14.03 1.52
N ASP A 50 -6.13 -15.10 0.84
CA ASP A 50 -5.32 -15.89 -0.08
C ASP A 50 -4.42 -15.01 -0.95
N SER A 51 -3.13 -15.35 -0.99
CA SER A 51 -2.12 -14.46 -1.58
C SER A 51 -2.31 -14.23 -3.07
N LYS A 52 -2.88 -15.20 -3.84
CA LYS A 52 -3.15 -14.99 -5.27
C LYS A 52 -4.22 -13.93 -5.47
N VAL A 53 -5.23 -13.90 -4.61
CA VAL A 53 -6.30 -12.90 -4.65
C VAL A 53 -5.87 -11.57 -4.04
N GLY A 54 -5.20 -11.61 -2.89
CA GLY A 54 -4.82 -10.43 -2.12
C GLY A 54 -3.74 -9.59 -2.77
N VAL A 55 -2.76 -10.22 -3.41
CA VAL A 55 -1.71 -9.54 -4.17
C VAL A 55 -2.30 -8.84 -5.39
N GLU A 56 -3.18 -9.50 -6.15
CA GLU A 56 -3.85 -8.89 -7.32
C GLU A 56 -4.67 -7.65 -6.92
N LYS A 57 -5.46 -7.76 -5.85
CA LYS A 57 -6.23 -6.62 -5.30
C LYS A 57 -5.31 -5.48 -4.86
N SER A 58 -4.23 -5.79 -4.15
CA SER A 58 -3.27 -4.79 -3.67
C SER A 58 -2.58 -4.07 -4.83
N LEU A 59 -2.16 -4.81 -5.87
CA LEU A 59 -1.55 -4.22 -7.06
C LEU A 59 -2.51 -3.31 -7.83
N LYS A 60 -3.80 -3.64 -7.88
CA LYS A 60 -4.82 -2.78 -8.47
C LYS A 60 -4.90 -1.44 -7.74
N VAL A 61 -5.02 -1.47 -6.41
CA VAL A 61 -5.07 -0.26 -5.57
C VAL A 61 -3.80 0.58 -5.73
N LEU A 62 -2.61 -0.05 -5.68
CA LEU A 62 -1.34 0.65 -5.86
C LEU A 62 -1.26 1.35 -7.24
N LYS A 63 -1.70 0.69 -8.32
CA LYS A 63 -1.73 1.30 -9.67
C LYS A 63 -2.68 2.50 -9.73
N GLU A 64 -3.86 2.40 -9.12
CA GLU A 64 -4.84 3.50 -9.06
C GLU A 64 -4.28 4.69 -8.27
N SER A 65 -3.65 4.44 -7.12
CA SER A 65 -2.97 5.47 -6.32
C SER A 65 -1.81 6.14 -7.07
N LEU A 66 -1.00 5.38 -7.81
CA LEU A 66 0.06 5.94 -8.64
C LEU A 66 -0.48 6.85 -9.76
N GLN A 67 -1.63 6.50 -10.36
CA GLN A 67 -2.26 7.36 -11.37
C GLN A 67 -2.73 8.70 -10.77
N LYS A 68 -3.36 8.67 -9.59
CA LYS A 68 -3.82 9.89 -8.89
C LYS A 68 -2.68 10.83 -8.50
N THR A 69 -1.51 10.27 -8.20
CA THR A 69 -0.33 11.01 -7.75
C THR A 69 0.62 11.39 -8.89
N SER A 70 0.32 11.00 -10.13
CA SER A 70 1.13 11.31 -11.32
C SER A 70 0.83 12.67 -11.94
N SER A 71 -0.23 13.36 -11.50
CA SER A 71 -0.55 14.75 -11.86
C SER A 71 0.43 15.76 -11.25
#